data_AF-A0A7W9L8R3-F1
#
_entry.id   AF-A0A7W9L8R3-F1
#
_cell.length_a   1.000
_cell.length_b   1.000
_cell.length_c   1.000
_cell.angle_alpha   90.00
_cell.angle_beta   90.00
_cell.angle_gamma   90.00
#
_symmetry.space_group_name_H-M   'P 1'
#
loop_
_entity.id
_entity.type
_entity.pdbx_description
1 polymer ?
#
loop_
_entity_poly.entity_id
_entity_poly.type
_entity_poly.pdbx_seq_one_letter_code
_entity_poly.pdbx_strand_id
1 'polypeptide(L)'
;MDMDFVCAHADRPVGALTRRDVARALLAVPSGVALVALPDLRRAMMAAGNPLSRPFWESAKATLSSIESGVATVGDVQRWVESTGTEPILMTPSYFVWPEEDERGPVAAEMFGRLVAYLEERVEAGEIDPDALAAGDRAARSAYEELQERWLSTPLADGRVPGFAVSDELDEESFAIWDEEEAFALAELRRILAGLPARPELPAGELDAAAARLRALLALPGYPANVLRACAGFEDGPMPDDDGELWLAVAAGIAGPISDLSESGDLLEEFTDLDGELTLEDATLANLCAIQHADWLAGVAALVRLGPGVLASPERMARLIAESEDIDVDEQDTDDLNATESLFGSVVSLWGYLGIVDKDEVLTPLGWWGLPKALERAWSPAAE
;
A
#
# COMPACT_ATOMS: atom_id res chain seq x y z
N MET A 1 -14.75 3.86 -37.23
CA MET A 1 -14.07 4.98 -36.57
C MET A 1 -13.80 6.05 -37.62
N ASP A 2 -14.23 7.28 -37.38
CA ASP A 2 -14.04 8.43 -38.26
C ASP A 2 -13.48 9.62 -37.46
N MET A 3 -13.27 10.76 -38.12
CA MET A 3 -12.67 11.94 -37.49
C MET A 3 -13.56 12.54 -36.40
N ASP A 4 -14.89 12.44 -36.54
CA ASP A 4 -15.85 12.94 -35.55
C ASP A 4 -15.76 12.11 -34.26
N PHE A 5 -15.61 10.79 -34.37
CA PHE A 5 -15.34 9.92 -33.22
C PHE A 5 -14.06 10.33 -32.48
N VAL A 6 -12.96 10.59 -33.20
CA VAL A 6 -11.68 10.99 -32.56
C VAL A 6 -11.81 12.34 -31.84
N CYS A 7 -12.48 13.32 -32.47
CA CYS A 7 -12.72 14.62 -31.86
C CYS A 7 -13.59 14.50 -30.60
N ALA A 8 -14.65 13.68 -30.65
CA ALA A 8 -15.54 13.45 -29.52
C ALA A 8 -14.84 12.69 -28.38
N HIS A 9 -14.00 11.71 -28.71
CA HIS A 9 -13.25 10.94 -27.72
C HIS A 9 -12.19 11.79 -27.00
N ALA A 10 -11.51 12.68 -27.73
CA ALA A 10 -10.49 13.57 -27.18
C ALA A 10 -11.04 14.86 -26.56
N ASP A 11 -12.36 15.11 -26.71
CA ASP A 11 -13.01 16.39 -26.41
C ASP A 11 -12.26 17.61 -27.01
N ARG A 12 -11.77 17.45 -28.24
CA ARG A 12 -10.90 18.43 -28.92
C ARG A 12 -11.32 18.60 -30.38
N PRO A 13 -11.25 19.84 -30.94
CA PRO A 13 -11.43 20.03 -32.36
C PRO A 13 -10.25 19.45 -33.16
N VAL A 14 -10.50 19.08 -34.42
CA VAL A 14 -9.49 18.44 -35.29
C VAL A 14 -8.12 19.16 -35.34
N GLY A 15 -8.13 20.50 -35.31
CA GLY A 15 -6.91 21.31 -35.36
C GLY A 15 -6.06 21.28 -34.08
N ALA A 16 -6.62 20.78 -32.98
CA ALA A 16 -5.96 20.65 -31.68
C ALA A 16 -5.69 19.18 -31.30
N LEU A 17 -6.00 18.22 -32.17
CA LEU A 17 -5.72 16.81 -31.91
C LEU A 17 -4.22 16.55 -31.89
N THR A 18 -3.76 15.90 -30.81
CA THR A 18 -2.39 15.44 -30.65
C THR A 18 -2.21 14.01 -31.14
N ARG A 19 -0.95 13.54 -31.20
CA ARG A 19 -0.64 12.11 -31.45
C ARG A 19 -1.25 11.21 -30.38
N ARG A 20 -1.23 11.64 -29.11
CA ARG A 20 -1.83 10.93 -27.96
C ARG A 20 -3.33 10.76 -28.12
N ASP A 21 -4.04 11.82 -28.50
CA ASP A 21 -5.50 11.79 -28.72
C ASP A 21 -5.88 10.76 -29.78
N VAL A 22 -5.14 10.74 -30.89
CA VAL A 22 -5.37 9.78 -31.98
C VAL A 22 -5.01 8.35 -31.54
N ALA A 23 -3.92 8.15 -30.80
CA ALA A 23 -3.51 6.84 -30.29
C ALA A 23 -4.56 6.26 -29.33
N ARG A 24 -5.05 7.05 -28.36
CA ARG A 24 -6.09 6.65 -27.42
C ARG A 24 -7.41 6.33 -28.13
N ALA A 25 -7.83 7.14 -29.10
CA ALA A 25 -9.02 6.85 -29.90
C ALA A 25 -8.90 5.56 -30.74
N LEU A 26 -7.70 5.24 -31.24
CA LEU A 26 -7.45 3.98 -31.95
C LEU A 26 -7.52 2.76 -31.03
N LEU A 27 -7.13 2.90 -29.75
CA LEU A 27 -7.21 1.84 -28.74
C LEU A 27 -8.62 1.67 -28.16
N ALA A 28 -9.45 2.71 -28.24
CA ALA A 28 -10.84 2.69 -27.76
C ALA A 28 -11.80 1.85 -28.62
N VAL A 29 -11.32 1.28 -29.74
CA VAL A 29 -12.11 0.43 -30.64
C VAL A 29 -11.36 -0.87 -30.95
N PRO A 30 -12.05 -1.95 -31.38
CA PRO A 30 -11.37 -3.18 -31.76
C PRO A 30 -10.30 -2.94 -32.84
N SER A 31 -9.12 -3.57 -32.69
CA SER A 31 -7.93 -3.33 -33.53
C SER A 31 -8.19 -3.50 -35.03
N GLY A 32 -8.97 -4.51 -35.43
CA GLY A 32 -9.38 -4.69 -36.83
C GLY A 32 -10.19 -3.51 -37.38
N VAL A 33 -11.05 -2.89 -36.58
CA VAL A 33 -11.82 -1.69 -36.97
C VAL A 33 -10.90 -0.48 -37.11
N ALA A 34 -9.97 -0.30 -36.16
CA ALA A 34 -8.97 0.76 -36.21
C ALA A 34 -8.09 0.64 -37.46
N LEU A 35 -7.56 -0.55 -37.76
CA LEU A 35 -6.72 -0.83 -38.92
C LEU A 35 -7.38 -0.48 -40.26
N VAL A 36 -8.66 -0.81 -40.42
CA VAL A 36 -9.43 -0.48 -41.63
C VAL A 36 -9.63 1.04 -41.76
N ALA A 37 -9.79 1.75 -40.64
CA ALA A 37 -10.03 3.19 -40.63
C ALA A 37 -8.76 4.05 -40.84
N LEU A 38 -7.55 3.52 -40.59
CA LEU A 38 -6.29 4.29 -40.64
C LEU A 38 -6.09 5.11 -41.94
N PRO A 39 -6.28 4.56 -43.17
CA PRO A 39 -6.05 5.32 -44.39
C PRO A 39 -7.00 6.50 -44.56
N ASP A 40 -8.24 6.36 -44.09
CA ASP A 40 -9.29 7.37 -44.21
C ASP A 40 -9.09 8.46 -43.17
N LEU A 41 -8.76 8.07 -41.93
CA LEU A 41 -8.41 9.00 -40.86
C LEU A 41 -7.19 9.85 -41.24
N ARG A 42 -6.12 9.23 -41.76
CA ARG A 42 -4.93 9.95 -42.23
C ARG A 42 -5.26 10.99 -43.31
N ARG A 43 -6.13 10.63 -44.26
CA ARG A 43 -6.57 11.56 -45.32
C ARG A 43 -7.42 12.70 -44.74
N ALA A 44 -8.31 12.39 -43.79
CA ALA A 44 -9.15 13.38 -43.13
C ALA A 44 -8.33 14.40 -42.33
N MET A 45 -7.35 13.93 -41.53
CA MET A 45 -6.44 14.81 -40.78
C MET A 45 -5.59 15.69 -41.70
N MET A 46 -5.09 15.15 -42.81
CA MET A 46 -4.37 15.93 -43.82
C MET A 46 -5.28 17.00 -44.46
N ALA A 47 -6.53 16.66 -44.79
CA ALA A 47 -7.49 17.60 -45.34
C ALA A 47 -7.89 18.71 -44.36
N ALA A 48 -7.89 18.40 -43.05
CA ALA A 48 -8.16 19.34 -41.97
C ALA A 48 -6.96 20.23 -41.59
N GLY A 49 -5.79 20.04 -42.22
CA GLY A 49 -4.59 20.84 -41.96
C GLY A 49 -3.83 20.45 -40.68
N ASN A 50 -4.12 19.29 -40.09
CA ASN A 50 -3.39 18.73 -38.95
C ASN A 50 -2.76 17.37 -39.30
N PRO A 51 -1.77 17.31 -40.22
CA PRO A 51 -1.19 16.04 -40.64
C PRO A 51 -0.24 15.48 -39.55
N LEU A 52 -0.47 14.24 -39.11
CA LEU A 52 0.50 13.50 -38.32
C LEU A 52 1.62 12.90 -39.19
N SER A 53 2.78 12.71 -38.57
CA SER A 53 4.00 12.23 -39.23
C SER A 53 3.87 10.81 -39.77
N ARG A 54 4.73 10.47 -40.74
CA ARG A 54 4.81 9.11 -41.27
C ARG A 54 5.21 8.07 -40.21
N PRO A 55 6.22 8.31 -39.35
CA PRO A 55 6.58 7.36 -38.29
C PRO A 55 5.41 7.03 -37.36
N PHE A 56 4.57 8.01 -37.00
CA PHE A 56 3.37 7.77 -36.19
C PHE A 56 2.39 6.80 -36.87
N TRP A 57 2.07 7.01 -38.16
CA TRP A 57 1.13 6.12 -38.85
C TRP A 57 1.68 4.70 -39.06
N GLU A 58 2.99 4.58 -39.26
CA GLU A 58 3.66 3.29 -39.39
C GLU A 58 3.70 2.54 -38.05
N SER A 59 4.00 3.23 -36.94
CA SER A 59 3.97 2.64 -35.59
C SER A 59 2.55 2.25 -35.18
N ALA A 60 1.55 3.12 -35.40
CA ALA A 60 0.15 2.83 -35.11
C ALA A 60 -0.33 1.56 -35.84
N LYS A 61 -0.02 1.44 -37.13
CA LYS A 61 -0.35 0.23 -37.90
C LYS A 61 0.36 -1.01 -37.36
N ALA A 62 1.63 -0.91 -37.00
CA ALA A 62 2.40 -2.03 -36.47
C ALA A 62 1.83 -2.51 -35.13
N THR A 63 1.59 -1.61 -34.18
CA THR A 63 1.04 -1.92 -32.86
C THR A 63 -0.35 -2.54 -32.98
N LEU A 64 -1.27 -1.92 -33.72
CA LEU A 64 -2.63 -2.46 -33.91
C LEU A 64 -2.63 -3.83 -34.60
N SER A 65 -1.71 -4.08 -35.54
CA SER A 65 -1.57 -5.41 -36.17
C SER A 65 -1.05 -6.46 -35.19
N SER A 66 -0.14 -6.07 -34.30
CA SER A 66 0.37 -6.93 -33.23
C SER A 66 -0.73 -7.30 -32.22
N ILE A 67 -1.58 -6.33 -31.85
CA ILE A 67 -2.77 -6.56 -31.00
C ILE A 67 -3.73 -7.53 -31.70
N GLU A 68 -4.08 -7.27 -32.96
CA GLU A 68 -5.02 -8.12 -33.73
C GLU A 68 -4.52 -9.57 -33.88
N SER A 69 -3.20 -9.76 -33.95
CA SER A 69 -2.59 -11.09 -34.02
C SER A 69 -2.39 -11.79 -32.67
N GLY A 70 -2.71 -11.11 -31.56
CA GLY A 70 -2.54 -11.63 -30.20
C GLY A 70 -1.09 -11.73 -29.73
N VAL A 71 -0.17 -11.00 -30.37
CA VAL A 71 1.27 -11.04 -30.05
C VAL A 71 1.70 -9.85 -29.17
N ALA A 72 0.94 -8.76 -29.16
CA ALA A 72 1.25 -7.58 -28.36
C ALA A 72 1.10 -7.84 -26.86
N THR A 73 2.09 -7.38 -26.07
CA THR A 73 1.98 -7.29 -24.61
C THR A 73 1.41 -5.93 -24.19
N VAL A 74 0.90 -5.83 -22.96
CA VAL A 74 0.47 -4.55 -22.37
C VAL A 74 1.61 -3.52 -22.41
N GLY A 75 2.84 -3.95 -22.10
CA GLY A 75 4.03 -3.09 -22.17
C GLY A 75 4.38 -2.63 -23.58
N ASP A 76 4.02 -3.36 -24.64
CA ASP A 76 4.20 -2.89 -26.02
C ASP A 76 3.23 -1.78 -26.37
N VAL A 77 1.97 -1.90 -25.94
CA VAL A 77 0.94 -0.88 -26.14
C VAL A 77 1.29 0.37 -25.34
N GLN A 78 1.64 0.22 -24.06
CA GLN A 78 2.04 1.33 -23.20
C GLN A 78 3.23 2.11 -23.78
N ARG A 79 4.30 1.41 -24.17
CA ARG A 79 5.48 2.06 -24.81
C ARG A 79 5.12 2.79 -26.10
N TRP A 80 4.17 2.27 -26.87
CA TRP A 80 3.71 2.96 -28.07
C TRP A 80 2.93 4.24 -27.73
N VAL A 81 2.04 4.23 -26.73
CA VAL A 81 1.32 5.45 -26.33
C VAL A 81 2.30 6.48 -25.75
N GLU A 82 3.26 6.07 -24.93
CA GLU A 82 4.35 6.94 -24.43
C GLU A 82 5.17 7.56 -25.56
N SER A 83 5.38 6.83 -26.67
CA SER A 83 6.11 7.33 -27.84
C SER A 83 5.42 8.49 -28.56
N THR A 84 4.16 8.80 -28.22
CA THR A 84 3.46 9.99 -28.74
C THR A 84 4.09 11.30 -28.25
N GLY A 85 4.92 11.24 -27.19
CA GLY A 85 5.67 12.37 -26.63
C GLY A 85 4.86 13.24 -25.67
N THR A 86 3.59 12.90 -25.42
CA THR A 86 2.70 13.64 -24.52
C THR A 86 1.96 12.72 -23.53
N GLU A 87 2.17 11.40 -23.61
CA GLU A 87 1.66 10.46 -22.62
C GLU A 87 2.72 10.25 -21.52
N PRO A 88 2.42 10.59 -20.26
CA PRO A 88 3.33 10.35 -19.15
C PRO A 88 3.82 8.90 -19.07
N ILE A 89 5.06 8.72 -18.66
CA ILE A 89 5.61 7.39 -18.40
C ILE A 89 5.01 6.89 -17.09
N LEU A 90 4.47 5.67 -17.13
CA LEU A 90 3.74 5.09 -15.99
C LEU A 90 4.64 4.89 -14.75
N MET A 91 5.87 4.42 -14.98
CA MET A 91 6.87 4.19 -13.93
C MET A 91 8.19 4.87 -14.31
N THR A 92 8.61 5.85 -13.52
CA THR A 92 9.88 6.56 -13.75
C THR A 92 11.08 5.75 -13.24
N PRO A 93 12.31 6.04 -13.72
CA PRO A 93 13.53 5.48 -13.14
C PRO A 93 13.69 5.75 -11.64
N SER A 94 13.14 6.85 -11.13
CA SER A 94 13.05 7.16 -9.70
C SER A 94 11.96 6.41 -8.93
N TYR A 95 11.38 5.34 -9.50
CA TYR A 95 10.30 4.52 -8.91
C TYR A 95 9.00 5.26 -8.59
N PHE A 96 8.76 6.44 -9.18
CA PHE A 96 7.44 7.05 -9.10
C PHE A 96 6.49 6.31 -10.03
N VAL A 97 5.33 5.91 -9.51
CA VAL A 97 4.30 5.19 -10.26
C VAL A 97 3.01 6.01 -10.28
N TRP A 98 2.49 6.28 -11.47
CA TRP A 98 1.16 6.86 -11.60
C TRP A 98 0.07 5.82 -11.31
N PRO A 99 -1.00 6.15 -10.57
CA PRO A 99 -2.17 5.30 -10.44
C PRO A 99 -2.82 5.04 -11.81
N GLU A 100 -3.55 3.92 -11.89
CA GLU A 100 -4.37 3.61 -13.07
C GLU A 100 -5.42 4.70 -13.32
N GLU A 101 -5.87 4.86 -14.56
CA GLU A 101 -6.69 6.03 -14.94
C GLU A 101 -8.03 6.11 -14.19
N ASP A 102 -8.61 4.97 -13.82
CA ASP A 102 -9.82 4.82 -13.03
C ASP A 102 -9.59 4.83 -11.50
N GLU A 103 -8.35 4.69 -11.06
CA GLU A 103 -7.93 4.74 -9.65
C GLU A 103 -7.34 6.11 -9.24
N ARG A 104 -7.17 7.04 -10.18
CA ARG A 104 -6.62 8.37 -9.86
C ARG A 104 -7.58 9.18 -9.00
N GLY A 105 -7.11 9.54 -7.81
CA GLY A 105 -7.68 10.61 -7.00
C GLY A 105 -7.65 11.99 -7.70
N PRO A 106 -8.34 12.99 -7.13
CA PRO A 106 -8.43 14.33 -7.71
C PRO A 106 -7.08 15.01 -7.93
N VAL A 107 -6.10 14.83 -7.03
CA VAL A 107 -4.75 15.42 -7.14
C VAL A 107 -3.96 14.69 -8.22
N ALA A 108 -3.96 13.36 -8.23
CA ALA A 108 -3.32 12.55 -9.26
C ALA A 108 -3.87 12.88 -10.65
N ALA A 109 -5.19 13.01 -10.81
CA ALA A 109 -5.83 13.40 -12.06
C ALA A 109 -5.44 14.83 -12.49
N GLU A 110 -5.40 15.78 -11.55
CA GLU A 110 -4.95 17.16 -11.80
C GLU A 110 -3.49 17.19 -12.28
N MET A 111 -2.59 16.53 -11.54
CA MET A 111 -1.15 16.54 -11.82
C MET A 111 -0.83 15.81 -13.11
N PHE A 112 -1.50 14.69 -13.39
CA PHE A 112 -1.37 13.99 -14.66
C PHE A 112 -1.78 14.89 -15.83
N GLY A 113 -2.92 15.60 -15.71
CA GLY A 113 -3.38 16.56 -16.71
C GLY A 113 -2.41 17.72 -16.93
N ARG A 114 -1.85 18.27 -15.85
CA ARG A 114 -0.81 19.32 -15.91
C ARG A 114 0.47 18.82 -16.59
N LEU A 115 0.89 17.58 -16.33
CA LEU A 115 2.05 16.98 -16.99
C LEU A 115 1.79 16.80 -18.49
N VAL A 116 0.62 16.28 -18.88
CA VAL A 116 0.26 16.16 -20.31
C VAL A 116 0.33 17.52 -21.01
N ALA A 117 -0.25 18.57 -20.42
CA ALA A 117 -0.20 19.92 -20.98
C ALA A 117 1.25 20.45 -21.07
N TYR A 118 2.05 20.23 -20.04
CA TYR A 118 3.48 20.58 -20.06
C TYR A 118 4.23 19.86 -21.19
N LEU A 119 3.98 18.57 -21.40
CA LEU A 119 4.61 17.80 -22.47
C LEU A 119 4.15 18.26 -23.86
N GLU A 120 2.86 18.60 -24.03
CA GLU A 120 2.34 19.21 -25.26
C GLU A 120 3.11 20.50 -25.61
N GLU A 121 3.33 21.39 -24.65
CA GLU A 121 4.14 22.59 -24.86
C GLU A 121 5.61 22.28 -25.22
N ARG A 122 6.21 21.25 -24.62
CA ARG A 122 7.60 20.86 -24.92
C ARG A 122 7.72 20.23 -26.31
N VAL A 123 6.70 19.51 -26.79
CA VAL A 123 6.60 19.03 -28.18
C VAL A 123 6.49 20.23 -29.13
N GLU A 124 5.64 21.21 -28.84
CA GLU A 124 5.51 22.43 -29.67
C GLU A 124 6.80 23.25 -29.72
N ALA A 125 7.55 23.30 -28.61
CA ALA A 125 8.86 23.94 -28.53
C ALA A 125 9.97 23.17 -29.29
N GLY A 126 9.70 21.93 -29.71
CA GLY A 126 10.69 21.05 -30.35
C GLY A 126 11.73 20.47 -29.39
N GLU A 127 11.47 20.50 -28.09
CA GLU A 127 12.33 19.90 -27.06
C GLU A 127 12.12 18.38 -26.97
N ILE A 128 10.93 17.91 -27.34
CA ILE A 128 10.60 16.49 -27.48
C ILE A 128 10.45 16.20 -28.98
N ASP A 129 11.11 15.14 -29.47
CA ASP A 129 10.92 14.60 -30.82
C ASP A 129 10.13 13.28 -30.76
N PRO A 130 8.81 13.29 -30.99
CA PRO A 130 8.03 12.06 -30.93
C PRO A 130 8.29 11.10 -32.09
N ASP A 131 8.87 11.56 -33.20
CA ASP A 131 9.26 10.66 -34.29
C ASP A 131 10.52 9.87 -33.91
N ALA A 132 11.45 10.48 -33.17
CA ALA A 132 12.59 9.77 -32.58
C ALA A 132 12.12 8.78 -31.50
N LEU A 133 11.17 9.16 -30.65
CA LEU A 133 10.55 8.25 -29.68
C LEU A 133 9.86 7.06 -30.37
N ALA A 134 9.05 7.31 -31.40
CA ALA A 134 8.38 6.26 -32.17
C ALA A 134 9.36 5.33 -32.91
N ALA A 135 10.56 5.83 -33.27
CA ALA A 135 11.63 5.03 -33.86
C ALA A 135 12.45 4.23 -32.84
N GLY A 136 12.17 4.37 -31.53
CA GLY A 136 12.89 3.69 -30.46
C GLY A 136 14.28 4.26 -30.19
N ASP A 137 14.49 5.55 -30.47
CA ASP A 137 15.74 6.23 -30.13
C ASP A 137 15.93 6.28 -28.61
N ARG A 138 17.02 5.68 -28.13
CA ARG A 138 17.31 5.59 -26.69
C ARG A 138 17.63 6.95 -26.07
N ALA A 139 18.33 7.83 -26.80
CA ALA A 139 18.68 9.14 -26.28
C ALA A 139 17.43 10.03 -26.18
N ALA A 140 16.53 9.97 -27.16
CA ALA A 140 15.24 10.65 -27.09
C ALA A 140 14.41 10.13 -25.91
N ARG A 141 14.40 8.80 -25.68
CA ARG A 141 13.69 8.19 -24.56
C ARG A 141 14.25 8.65 -23.21
N SER A 142 15.56 8.61 -23.01
CA SER A 142 16.19 9.07 -21.77
C SER A 142 15.94 10.56 -21.51
N ALA A 143 16.01 11.40 -22.54
CA ALA A 143 15.68 12.81 -22.40
C ALA A 143 14.20 13.03 -22.00
N TYR A 144 13.28 12.21 -22.52
CA TYR A 144 11.86 12.26 -22.18
C TYR A 144 11.58 11.79 -20.74
N GLU A 145 12.32 10.79 -20.26
CA GLU A 145 12.30 10.31 -18.87
C GLU A 145 12.80 11.41 -17.92
N GLU A 146 14.02 11.93 -18.16
CA GLU A 146 14.64 12.97 -17.34
C GLU A 146 13.78 14.25 -17.26
N LEU A 147 13.08 14.58 -18.35
CA LEU A 147 12.20 15.74 -18.40
C LEU A 147 11.02 15.59 -17.42
N GLN A 148 10.42 14.41 -17.37
CA GLN A 148 9.29 14.12 -16.50
C GLN A 148 9.72 13.99 -15.04
N GLU A 149 10.84 13.34 -14.76
CA GLU A 149 11.41 13.28 -13.40
C GLU A 149 11.69 14.67 -12.85
N ARG A 150 12.28 15.54 -13.68
CA ARG A 150 12.52 16.93 -13.30
C ARG A 150 11.21 17.66 -13.03
N TRP A 151 10.17 17.43 -13.83
CA TRP A 151 8.86 18.06 -13.62
C TRP A 151 8.23 17.58 -12.31
N LEU A 152 8.26 16.27 -12.03
CA LEU A 152 7.73 15.67 -10.79
C LEU A 152 8.42 16.19 -9.52
N SER A 153 9.70 16.52 -9.61
CA SER A 153 10.51 17.00 -8.48
C SER A 153 10.62 18.52 -8.37
N THR A 154 10.09 19.29 -9.33
CA THR A 154 10.17 20.75 -9.33
C THR A 154 8.89 21.37 -8.76
N PRO A 155 8.98 22.28 -7.77
CA PRO A 155 7.81 22.99 -7.27
C PRO A 155 7.10 23.78 -8.39
N LEU A 156 5.78 23.60 -8.48
CA LEU A 156 4.92 24.37 -9.37
C LEU A 156 4.69 25.79 -8.82
N ALA A 157 4.04 26.65 -9.61
CA ALA A 157 3.75 28.03 -9.23
C ALA A 157 2.86 28.15 -7.97
N ASP A 158 2.10 27.10 -7.64
CA ASP A 158 1.29 27.01 -6.42
C ASP A 158 2.07 26.45 -5.21
N GLY A 159 3.35 26.14 -5.38
CA GLY A 159 4.25 25.65 -4.33
C GLY A 159 4.27 24.13 -4.16
N ARG A 160 3.33 23.39 -4.75
CA ARG A 160 3.29 21.92 -4.67
C ARG A 160 4.42 21.31 -5.50
N VAL A 161 5.03 20.25 -4.99
CA VAL A 161 5.90 19.36 -5.77
C VAL A 161 5.02 18.21 -6.28
N PRO A 162 4.84 18.01 -7.59
CA PRO A 162 3.84 17.07 -8.11
C PRO A 162 4.03 15.64 -7.62
N GLY A 163 5.28 15.13 -7.57
CA GLY A 163 5.56 13.78 -7.08
C GLY A 163 5.08 13.58 -5.65
N PHE A 164 5.42 14.52 -4.75
CA PHE A 164 4.97 14.46 -3.36
C PHE A 164 3.46 14.64 -3.23
N ALA A 165 2.86 15.58 -3.94
CA ALA A 165 1.42 15.81 -3.84
C ALA A 165 0.58 14.59 -4.28
N VAL A 166 1.08 13.80 -5.25
CA VAL A 166 0.42 12.56 -5.67
C VAL A 166 0.69 11.43 -4.67
N SER A 167 1.92 11.30 -4.19
CA SER A 167 2.24 10.32 -3.13
C SER A 167 1.43 10.57 -1.86
N ASP A 168 1.33 11.82 -1.41
CA ASP A 168 0.54 12.20 -0.22
C ASP A 168 -0.94 11.80 -0.37
N GLU A 169 -1.56 11.99 -1.55
CA GLU A 169 -2.94 11.57 -1.79
C GLU A 169 -3.10 10.04 -1.74
N LEU A 170 -2.13 9.29 -2.28
CA LEU A 170 -2.16 7.83 -2.27
C LEU A 170 -1.92 7.27 -0.86
N ASP A 171 -1.06 7.94 -0.09
CA ASP A 171 -0.82 7.60 1.31
C ASP A 171 -2.09 7.89 2.13
N GLU A 172 -2.74 9.04 1.94
CA GLU A 172 -4.03 9.37 2.58
C GLU A 172 -5.13 8.35 2.26
N GLU A 173 -5.25 7.92 1.00
CA GLU A 173 -6.20 6.86 0.60
C GLU A 173 -5.87 5.52 1.26
N SER A 174 -4.59 5.16 1.30
CA SER A 174 -4.12 3.93 1.95
C SER A 174 -4.42 3.94 3.45
N PHE A 175 -4.17 5.07 4.13
CA PHE A 175 -4.52 5.24 5.54
C PHE A 175 -6.03 5.17 5.76
N ALA A 176 -6.85 5.72 4.87
CA ALA A 176 -8.31 5.64 5.00
C ALA A 176 -8.81 4.19 4.88
N ILE A 177 -8.23 3.38 3.98
CA ILE A 177 -8.54 1.95 3.87
C ILE A 177 -8.14 1.23 5.16
N TRP A 178 -6.96 1.52 5.70
CA TRP A 178 -6.52 0.94 6.98
C TRP A 178 -7.44 1.33 8.14
N ASP A 179 -7.89 2.58 8.22
CA ASP A 179 -8.86 3.04 9.23
C ASP A 179 -10.20 2.31 9.10
N GLU A 180 -10.66 2.04 7.86
CA GLU A 180 -11.88 1.26 7.61
C GLU A 180 -11.73 -0.19 8.05
N GLU A 181 -10.59 -0.83 7.78
CA GLU A 181 -10.27 -2.18 8.24
C GLU A 181 -10.20 -2.27 9.77
N GLU A 182 -9.53 -1.31 10.41
CA GLU A 182 -9.45 -1.20 11.87
C GLU A 182 -10.85 -1.04 12.48
N ALA A 183 -11.66 -0.12 11.93
CA ALA A 183 -13.02 0.12 12.39
C ALA A 183 -13.92 -1.11 12.21
N PHE A 184 -13.78 -1.83 11.09
CA PHE A 184 -14.46 -3.09 10.85
C PHE A 184 -14.04 -4.16 11.88
N ALA A 185 -12.73 -4.36 12.06
CA ALA A 185 -12.21 -5.34 13.01
C ALA A 185 -12.66 -5.05 14.45
N LEU A 186 -12.67 -3.78 14.85
CA LEU A 186 -13.19 -3.36 16.16
C LEU A 186 -14.70 -3.61 16.31
N ALA A 187 -15.50 -3.26 15.29
CA ALA A 187 -16.93 -3.51 15.31
C ALA A 187 -17.24 -5.02 15.42
N GLU A 188 -16.47 -5.82 14.71
CA GLU A 188 -16.60 -7.27 14.67
C GLU A 188 -16.14 -7.93 15.97
N LEU A 189 -15.01 -7.49 16.54
CA LEU A 189 -14.58 -7.90 17.88
C LEU A 189 -15.68 -7.62 18.92
N ARG A 190 -16.26 -6.42 18.93
CA ARG A 190 -17.36 -6.06 19.84
C ARG A 190 -18.59 -6.94 19.63
N ARG A 191 -18.93 -7.28 18.38
CA ARG A 191 -20.01 -8.21 18.04
C ARG A 191 -19.76 -9.60 18.63
N ILE A 192 -18.54 -10.11 18.47
CA ILE A 192 -18.13 -11.43 18.99
C ILE A 192 -18.22 -11.44 20.52
N LEU A 193 -17.65 -10.43 21.19
CA LEU A 193 -17.69 -10.30 22.65
C LEU A 193 -19.12 -10.21 23.20
N ALA A 194 -20.02 -9.53 22.49
CA ALA A 194 -21.43 -9.46 22.87
C ALA A 194 -22.16 -10.81 22.75
N GLY A 195 -21.70 -11.69 21.87
CA GLY A 195 -22.28 -13.02 21.63
C GLY A 195 -21.75 -14.14 22.53
N LEU A 196 -20.75 -13.90 23.36
CA LEU A 196 -20.15 -14.93 24.21
C LEU A 196 -21.11 -15.44 25.29
N PRO A 197 -21.12 -16.76 25.58
CA PRO A 197 -21.94 -17.33 26.64
C PRO A 197 -21.52 -16.86 28.05
N ALA A 198 -20.24 -16.57 28.24
CA ALA A 198 -19.67 -16.03 29.47
C ALA A 198 -18.69 -14.91 29.13
N ARG A 199 -18.75 -13.80 29.88
CA ARG A 199 -17.82 -12.70 29.69
C ARG A 199 -16.54 -12.94 30.49
N PRO A 200 -15.36 -12.61 29.96
CA PRO A 200 -14.13 -12.65 30.72
C PRO A 200 -14.21 -11.73 31.95
N GLU A 201 -13.99 -12.29 33.13
CA GLU A 201 -13.92 -11.54 34.39
C GLU A 201 -12.49 -11.11 34.69
N LEU A 202 -12.31 -9.94 35.32
CA LEU A 202 -10.99 -9.40 35.67
C LEU A 202 -10.30 -10.30 36.73
N PRO A 203 -9.15 -10.92 36.41
CA PRO A 203 -8.41 -11.71 37.38
C PRO A 203 -7.43 -10.81 38.16
N ALA A 204 -7.96 -10.03 39.10
CA ALA A 204 -7.20 -8.97 39.79
C ALA A 204 -5.85 -9.43 40.37
N GLY A 205 -5.81 -10.59 41.03
CA GLY A 205 -4.56 -11.10 41.61
C GLY A 205 -3.52 -11.53 40.57
N GLU A 206 -3.95 -12.00 39.40
CA GLU A 206 -3.03 -12.34 38.30
C GLU A 206 -2.51 -11.06 37.63
N LEU A 207 -3.38 -10.06 37.46
CA LEU A 207 -3.02 -8.75 36.93
C LEU A 207 -1.98 -8.06 37.81
N ASP A 208 -2.21 -7.96 39.13
CA ASP A 208 -1.26 -7.34 40.07
C ASP A 208 0.12 -8.02 39.99
N ALA A 209 0.13 -9.36 39.94
CA ALA A 209 1.36 -10.13 39.84
C ALA A 209 2.07 -9.92 38.49
N ALA A 210 1.31 -9.83 37.39
CA ALA A 210 1.84 -9.58 36.06
C ALA A 210 2.39 -8.15 35.93
N ALA A 211 1.67 -7.14 36.42
CA ALA A 211 2.10 -5.75 36.41
C ALA A 211 3.38 -5.54 37.23
N ALA A 212 3.50 -6.16 38.41
CA ALA A 212 4.73 -6.10 39.20
C ALA A 212 5.95 -6.68 38.45
N ARG A 213 5.77 -7.81 37.73
CA ARG A 213 6.82 -8.39 36.88
C ARG A 213 7.14 -7.48 35.68
N LEU A 214 6.11 -6.92 35.05
CA LEU A 214 6.25 -6.03 33.91
C LEU A 214 7.03 -4.76 34.28
N ARG A 215 6.72 -4.10 35.41
CA ARG A 215 7.48 -2.94 35.89
C ARG A 215 8.96 -3.27 36.09
N ALA A 216 9.27 -4.43 36.69
CA ALA A 216 10.64 -4.87 36.87
C ALA A 216 11.35 -5.15 35.54
N LEU A 217 10.64 -5.73 34.57
CA LEU A 217 11.14 -6.00 33.22
C LEU A 217 11.43 -4.70 32.46
N LEU A 218 10.47 -3.77 32.43
CA LEU A 218 10.60 -2.48 31.73
C LEU A 218 11.68 -1.57 32.31
N ALA A 219 12.20 -1.85 33.51
CA ALA A 219 13.35 -1.16 34.07
C ALA A 219 14.71 -1.66 33.53
N LEU A 220 14.72 -2.81 32.83
CA LEU A 220 15.93 -3.38 32.25
C LEU A 220 16.21 -2.80 30.85
N PRO A 221 17.48 -2.67 30.45
CA PRO A 221 17.84 -2.37 29.08
C PRO A 221 17.78 -3.62 28.19
N GLY A 222 17.51 -3.42 26.90
CA GLY A 222 17.55 -4.47 25.88
C GLY A 222 16.26 -5.29 25.78
N TYR A 223 16.31 -6.32 24.94
CA TYR A 223 15.19 -7.22 24.69
C TYR A 223 14.76 -8.01 25.94
N PRO A 224 13.43 -8.16 26.21
CA PRO A 224 12.29 -7.61 25.45
C PRO A 224 11.86 -6.21 25.92
N ALA A 225 12.51 -5.63 26.92
CA ALA A 225 12.06 -4.40 27.58
C ALA A 225 12.04 -3.18 26.64
N ASN A 226 13.02 -3.07 25.73
CA ASN A 226 13.04 -2.02 24.70
C ASN A 226 11.80 -2.11 23.80
N VAL A 227 11.56 -3.28 23.19
CA VAL A 227 10.40 -3.53 22.31
C VAL A 227 9.09 -3.22 23.02
N LEU A 228 8.90 -3.68 24.27
CA LEU A 228 7.67 -3.43 25.01
C LEU A 228 7.46 -1.94 25.35
N ARG A 229 8.54 -1.16 25.57
CA ARG A 229 8.45 0.30 25.76
C ARG A 229 8.11 1.01 24.45
N ALA A 230 8.72 0.61 23.34
CA ALA A 230 8.44 1.15 22.01
C ALA A 230 6.97 0.91 21.61
N CYS A 231 6.52 -0.34 21.69
CA CYS A 231 5.12 -0.73 21.48
C CYS A 231 4.12 0.14 22.26
N ALA A 232 4.44 0.43 23.54
CA ALA A 232 3.55 1.15 24.44
C ALA A 232 3.74 2.69 24.43
N GLY A 233 4.67 3.23 23.65
CA GLY A 233 4.97 4.67 23.62
C GLY A 233 5.61 5.20 24.91
N PHE A 234 6.37 4.37 25.63
CA PHE A 234 7.01 4.74 26.91
C PHE A 234 8.47 5.22 26.76
N GLU A 235 8.95 5.42 25.54
CA GLU A 235 10.33 5.88 25.31
C GLU A 235 10.51 7.33 25.78
N ASP A 236 9.53 8.20 25.48
CA ASP A 236 9.56 9.63 25.81
C ASP A 236 8.62 10.03 26.96
N GLY A 237 7.83 9.08 27.49
CA GLY A 237 6.74 9.34 28.44
C GLY A 237 6.90 8.63 29.79
N PRO A 238 6.26 9.14 30.87
CA PRO A 238 6.20 8.43 32.14
C PRO A 238 5.30 7.18 32.04
N MET A 239 5.73 6.06 32.63
CA MET A 239 4.88 4.86 32.75
C MET A 239 3.67 5.12 33.67
N PRO A 240 2.49 4.56 33.36
CA PRO A 240 1.32 4.65 34.24
C PRO A 240 1.56 4.11 35.65
N ASP A 241 1.01 4.77 36.66
CA ASP A 241 1.03 4.30 38.05
C ASP A 241 0.00 3.20 38.30
N ASP A 242 -1.09 3.19 37.55
CA ASP A 242 -2.11 2.13 37.62
C ASP A 242 -1.63 0.86 36.91
N ASP A 243 -1.73 -0.28 37.61
CA ASP A 243 -1.23 -1.56 37.12
C ASP A 243 -2.08 -2.13 35.97
N GLY A 244 -3.39 -1.86 35.97
CA GLY A 244 -4.28 -2.23 34.87
C GLY A 244 -4.02 -1.41 33.62
N GLU A 245 -3.83 -0.10 33.77
CA GLU A 245 -3.47 0.79 32.68
C GLU A 245 -2.11 0.45 32.09
N LEU A 246 -1.09 0.21 32.94
CA LEU A 246 0.24 -0.20 32.48
C LEU A 246 0.16 -1.49 31.65
N TRP A 247 -0.49 -2.51 32.18
CA TRP A 247 -0.57 -3.81 31.52
C TRP A 247 -1.34 -3.72 30.21
N LEU A 248 -2.48 -3.01 30.19
CA LEU A 248 -3.30 -2.84 28.99
C LEU A 248 -2.62 -1.97 27.93
N ALA A 249 -1.86 -0.95 28.33
CA ALA A 249 -1.10 -0.12 27.38
C ALA A 249 -0.03 -0.95 26.65
N VAL A 250 0.72 -1.78 27.38
CA VAL A 250 1.72 -2.67 26.77
C VAL A 250 1.08 -3.76 25.92
N ALA A 251 0.01 -4.40 26.42
CA ALA A 251 -0.70 -5.42 25.66
C ALA A 251 -1.32 -4.87 24.36
N ALA A 252 -1.90 -3.66 24.41
CA ALA A 252 -2.44 -2.98 23.24
C ALA A 252 -1.33 -2.60 22.25
N GLY A 253 -0.20 -2.10 22.74
CA GLY A 253 0.96 -1.77 21.92
C GLY A 253 1.59 -2.95 21.18
N ILE A 254 1.37 -4.19 21.63
CA ILE A 254 1.79 -5.38 20.86
C ILE A 254 0.87 -5.60 19.64
N ALA A 255 -0.43 -5.29 19.77
CA ALA A 255 -1.42 -5.47 18.71
C ALA A 255 -1.52 -4.27 17.76
N GLY A 256 -1.11 -3.08 18.21
CA GLY A 256 -0.95 -1.87 17.40
C GLY A 256 0.24 -1.07 17.91
N PRO A 257 1.47 -1.40 17.47
CA PRO A 257 2.69 -0.72 17.92
C PRO A 257 2.63 0.78 17.63
N ILE A 258 2.83 1.61 18.66
CA ILE A 258 2.79 3.09 18.56
C ILE A 258 4.05 3.64 17.85
N SER A 259 5.13 2.87 17.79
CA SER A 259 6.44 3.40 17.42
C SER A 259 6.66 3.53 15.92
N ASP A 260 6.92 4.77 15.51
CA ASP A 260 8.15 5.11 14.78
C ASP A 260 9.34 4.74 15.68
N LEU A 261 10.19 3.80 15.30
CA LEU A 261 11.51 3.70 15.94
C LEU A 261 12.19 5.06 15.75
N SER A 262 12.74 5.64 16.81
CA SER A 262 13.39 6.94 16.74
C SER A 262 14.34 6.98 15.54
N GLU A 263 14.11 7.90 14.59
CA GLU A 263 15.07 8.30 13.56
C GLU A 263 16.27 9.01 14.21
N SER A 264 16.90 8.37 15.20
CA SER A 264 18.15 8.85 15.77
C SER A 264 19.25 8.62 14.75
N GLY A 265 19.34 9.59 13.82
CA GLY A 265 20.43 9.91 12.92
C GLY A 265 21.48 8.84 12.67
N ASP A 266 21.16 7.89 11.80
CA ASP A 266 22.08 7.21 10.85
C ASP A 266 21.35 6.26 9.86
N LEU A 267 20.00 6.33 9.75
CA LEU A 267 19.21 5.44 8.88
C LEU A 267 19.47 5.59 7.38
N LEU A 268 20.09 6.69 6.93
CA LEU A 268 20.53 6.82 5.54
C LEU A 268 21.74 5.91 5.22
N GLU A 269 22.50 5.44 6.21
CA GLU A 269 23.52 4.41 6.03
C GLU A 269 22.93 3.00 6.20
N GLU A 270 21.97 2.79 7.11
CA GLU A 270 21.37 1.45 7.37
C GLU A 270 20.42 0.98 6.25
N PHE A 271 19.68 1.88 5.61
CA PHE A 271 18.88 1.54 4.40
C PHE A 271 19.74 1.15 3.18
N THR A 272 21.05 1.41 3.22
CA THR A 272 21.97 1.03 2.13
C THR A 272 22.66 -0.33 2.34
N ASP A 273 22.53 -0.92 3.53
CA ASP A 273 23.08 -2.24 3.84
C ASP A 273 21.98 -3.31 3.80
N LEU A 274 21.46 -3.59 2.61
CA LEU A 274 20.50 -4.67 2.33
C LEU A 274 21.02 -6.08 2.71
N ASP A 275 22.31 -6.19 3.09
CA ASP A 275 22.98 -7.41 3.56
C ASP A 275 23.16 -7.46 5.10
N GLY A 276 22.69 -6.46 5.86
CA GLY A 276 22.75 -6.43 7.33
C GLY A 276 21.70 -7.32 8.00
N GLU A 277 22.10 -8.15 8.96
CA GLU A 277 21.16 -8.90 9.81
C GLU A 277 20.41 -7.92 10.74
N LEU A 278 19.09 -7.82 10.61
CA LEU A 278 18.24 -7.07 11.54
C LEU A 278 18.49 -7.51 12.99
N THR A 279 18.50 -6.55 13.92
CA THR A 279 18.56 -6.92 15.33
C THR A 279 17.30 -7.69 15.73
N LEU A 280 17.37 -8.46 16.82
CA LEU A 280 16.18 -9.17 17.32
C LEU A 280 15.04 -8.20 17.68
N GLU A 281 15.36 -6.98 18.12
CA GLU A 281 14.37 -5.96 18.48
C GLU A 281 13.64 -5.45 17.23
N ASP A 282 14.39 -5.10 16.19
CA ASP A 282 13.84 -4.60 14.92
C ASP A 282 13.04 -5.69 14.19
N ALA A 283 13.57 -6.92 14.16
CA ALA A 283 12.86 -8.06 13.59
C ALA A 283 11.54 -8.35 14.33
N THR A 284 11.52 -8.19 15.66
CA THR A 284 10.30 -8.36 16.46
C THR A 284 9.27 -7.29 16.11
N LEU A 285 9.67 -6.01 16.06
CA LEU A 285 8.77 -4.91 15.70
C LEU A 285 8.25 -5.02 14.27
N ALA A 286 9.12 -5.33 13.31
CA ALA A 286 8.73 -5.57 11.92
C ALA A 286 7.69 -6.71 11.82
N ASN A 287 7.89 -7.80 12.56
CA ASN A 287 6.91 -8.89 12.62
C ASN A 287 5.57 -8.43 13.21
N LEU A 288 5.56 -7.60 14.26
CA LEU A 288 4.31 -7.10 14.84
C LEU A 288 3.54 -6.20 13.87
N CYS A 289 4.23 -5.28 13.17
CA CYS A 289 3.63 -4.38 12.19
C CYS A 289 3.15 -5.10 10.92
N ALA A 290 3.68 -6.28 10.62
CA ALA A 290 3.27 -7.07 9.45
C ALA A 290 1.95 -7.84 9.66
N ILE A 291 1.50 -8.02 10.91
CA ILE A 291 0.27 -8.78 11.20
C ILE A 291 -0.96 -7.93 10.86
N GLN A 292 -1.85 -8.47 10.04
CA GLN A 292 -3.06 -7.78 9.60
C GLN A 292 -4.13 -7.73 10.70
N HIS A 293 -5.00 -6.72 10.68
CA HIS A 293 -6.14 -6.59 11.60
C HIS A 293 -7.05 -7.83 11.58
N ALA A 294 -7.25 -8.42 10.40
CA ALA A 294 -8.02 -9.66 10.21
C ALA A 294 -7.42 -10.85 10.97
N ASP A 295 -6.09 -11.02 10.94
CA ASP A 295 -5.39 -12.11 11.64
C ASP A 295 -5.46 -11.94 13.15
N TRP A 296 -5.26 -10.72 13.64
CA TRP A 296 -5.46 -10.37 15.05
C TRP A 296 -6.88 -10.68 15.52
N LEU A 297 -7.88 -10.26 14.74
CA LEU A 297 -9.29 -10.50 15.02
C LEU A 297 -9.59 -12.00 15.08
N ALA A 298 -9.21 -12.75 14.05
CA ALA A 298 -9.46 -14.18 13.96
C ALA A 298 -8.81 -14.98 15.10
N GLY A 299 -7.53 -14.72 15.36
CA GLY A 299 -6.78 -15.37 16.43
C GLY A 299 -7.38 -15.08 17.80
N VAL A 300 -7.61 -13.81 18.13
CA VAL A 300 -8.17 -13.43 19.45
C VAL A 300 -9.63 -13.85 19.59
N ALA A 301 -10.44 -13.75 18.54
CA ALA A 301 -11.82 -14.25 18.56
C ALA A 301 -11.88 -15.75 18.88
N ALA A 302 -11.03 -16.55 18.25
CA ALA A 302 -10.93 -17.97 18.51
C ALA A 302 -10.52 -18.26 19.95
N LEU A 303 -9.45 -17.61 20.45
CA LEU A 303 -8.99 -17.75 21.83
C LEU A 303 -10.08 -17.36 22.85
N VAL A 304 -10.79 -16.26 22.60
CA VAL A 304 -11.83 -15.78 23.50
C VAL A 304 -13.05 -16.71 23.53
N ARG A 305 -13.42 -17.32 22.40
CA ARG A 305 -14.49 -18.34 22.35
C ARG A 305 -14.10 -19.64 23.04
N LEU A 306 -12.84 -20.06 22.92
CA LEU A 306 -12.34 -21.30 23.53
C LEU A 306 -12.08 -21.16 25.03
N GLY A 307 -11.71 -19.96 25.48
CA GLY A 307 -11.50 -19.64 26.90
C GLY A 307 -10.16 -20.11 27.45
N PRO A 308 -9.90 -19.87 28.76
CA PRO A 308 -8.63 -20.20 29.40
C PRO A 308 -8.32 -21.69 29.34
N GLY A 309 -7.05 -22.04 29.22
CA GLY A 309 -6.58 -23.43 29.12
C GLY A 309 -6.42 -23.95 27.69
N VAL A 310 -6.73 -23.13 26.68
CA VAL A 310 -6.45 -23.46 25.28
C VAL A 310 -4.98 -23.20 24.94
N LEU A 311 -4.40 -24.03 24.09
CA LEU A 311 -3.06 -23.80 23.54
C LEU A 311 -3.09 -22.59 22.60
N ALA A 312 -2.16 -21.66 22.79
CA ALA A 312 -1.96 -20.46 22.00
C ALA A 312 -0.51 -20.39 21.47
N SER A 313 0.07 -21.55 21.10
CA SER A 313 1.38 -21.62 20.43
C SER A 313 1.32 -20.96 19.05
N PRO A 314 2.45 -20.52 18.47
CA PRO A 314 2.46 -19.90 17.15
C PRO A 314 1.80 -20.76 16.07
N GLU A 315 2.08 -22.07 16.06
CA GLU A 315 1.49 -23.04 15.12
C GLU A 315 -0.03 -23.13 15.33
N ARG A 316 -0.48 -23.06 16.58
CA ARG A 316 -1.91 -23.11 16.90
C ARG A 316 -2.61 -21.82 16.49
N MET A 317 -1.97 -20.66 16.68
CA MET A 317 -2.49 -19.38 16.24
C MET A 317 -2.69 -19.35 14.72
N ALA A 318 -1.70 -19.76 13.95
CA ALA A 318 -1.80 -19.85 12.49
C ALA A 318 -2.99 -20.73 12.04
N ARG A 319 -3.20 -21.88 12.69
CA ARG A 319 -4.36 -22.73 12.40
C ARG A 319 -5.69 -22.10 12.80
N LEU A 320 -5.76 -21.44 13.95
CA LEU A 320 -7.00 -20.78 14.38
C LEU A 320 -7.41 -19.66 13.42
N ILE A 321 -6.43 -18.95 12.87
CA ILE A 321 -6.64 -17.89 11.87
C ILE A 321 -7.14 -18.51 10.55
N ALA A 322 -6.47 -19.55 10.05
CA ALA A 322 -6.87 -20.24 8.82
C ALA A 322 -8.24 -20.96 8.92
N GLU A 323 -8.64 -21.38 10.13
CA GLU A 323 -9.94 -22.02 10.40
C GLU A 323 -11.07 -21.00 10.66
N SER A 324 -10.78 -19.70 10.63
CA SER A 324 -11.74 -18.66 11.02
C SER A 324 -12.84 -18.45 9.98
N GLU A 325 -14.09 -18.48 10.42
CA GLU A 325 -15.26 -18.08 9.61
C GLU A 325 -15.57 -16.57 9.73
N ASP A 326 -14.83 -15.84 10.57
CA ASP A 326 -15.08 -14.40 10.82
C ASP A 326 -14.39 -13.48 9.81
N ILE A 327 -13.49 -14.04 9.00
CA ILE A 327 -12.74 -13.31 7.97
C ILE A 327 -12.90 -14.06 6.64
N ASP A 328 -13.22 -13.34 5.58
CA ASP A 328 -13.24 -13.89 4.21
C ASP A 328 -11.79 -14.01 3.74
N VAL A 329 -11.13 -15.10 4.12
CA VAL A 329 -9.80 -15.43 3.60
C VAL A 329 -9.98 -16.28 2.37
N ASP A 330 -9.39 -15.87 1.24
CA ASP A 330 -9.18 -16.78 0.12
C ASP A 330 -8.45 -18.04 0.62
N GLU A 331 -8.72 -19.21 0.02
CA GLU A 331 -8.15 -20.50 0.44
C GLU A 331 -6.61 -20.38 0.61
N GLN A 332 -6.13 -20.24 1.85
CA GLN A 332 -4.72 -20.02 2.17
C GLN A 332 -3.87 -21.22 1.72
N ASP A 333 -2.81 -20.97 0.97
CA ASP A 333 -1.83 -21.99 0.60
C ASP A 333 -0.94 -22.32 1.82
N THR A 334 -0.26 -23.47 1.80
CA THR A 334 0.60 -23.90 2.92
C THR A 334 1.73 -22.92 3.27
N ASP A 335 2.10 -22.04 2.33
CA ASP A 335 3.13 -21.03 2.53
C ASP A 335 2.62 -19.88 3.42
N ASP A 336 1.33 -19.55 3.36
CA ASP A 336 0.70 -18.51 4.19
C ASP A 336 0.65 -18.93 5.67
N LEU A 337 0.39 -20.22 5.94
CA LEU A 337 0.39 -20.75 7.31
C LEU A 337 1.75 -20.61 8.00
N ASN A 338 2.84 -20.91 7.28
CA ASN A 338 4.20 -20.78 7.83
C ASN A 338 4.57 -19.32 8.08
N ALA A 339 4.12 -18.41 7.21
CA ALA A 339 4.32 -16.97 7.38
C ALA A 339 3.60 -16.48 8.65
N THR A 340 2.31 -16.80 8.81
CA THR A 340 1.53 -16.44 10.01
C THR A 340 2.13 -17.03 11.28
N GLU A 341 2.57 -18.29 11.26
CA GLU A 341 3.26 -18.92 12.39
C GLU A 341 4.52 -18.13 12.78
N SER A 342 5.34 -17.73 11.81
CA SER A 342 6.56 -16.95 12.05
C SER A 342 6.26 -15.60 12.70
N LEU A 343 5.23 -14.88 12.21
CA LEU A 343 4.82 -13.59 12.77
C LEU A 343 4.33 -13.75 14.21
N PHE A 344 3.42 -14.71 14.45
CA PHE A 344 2.88 -14.97 15.79
C PHE A 344 3.92 -15.56 16.77
N GLY A 345 5.06 -16.07 16.29
CA GLY A 345 6.20 -16.42 17.14
C GLY A 345 6.68 -15.24 18.01
N SER A 346 6.73 -14.04 17.42
CA SER A 346 7.07 -12.80 18.13
C SER A 346 5.99 -12.43 19.16
N VAL A 347 4.72 -12.52 18.75
CA VAL A 347 3.55 -12.22 19.59
C VAL A 347 3.50 -13.11 20.82
N VAL A 348 3.55 -14.44 20.64
CA VAL A 348 3.42 -15.42 21.73
C VAL A 348 4.58 -15.30 22.72
N SER A 349 5.79 -15.00 22.23
CA SER A 349 6.96 -14.71 23.06
C SER A 349 6.71 -13.50 23.98
N LEU A 350 6.20 -12.38 23.44
CA LEU A 350 5.86 -11.18 24.22
C LEU A 350 4.68 -11.42 25.18
N TRP A 351 3.67 -12.18 24.74
CA TRP A 351 2.54 -12.60 25.57
C TRP A 351 2.99 -13.39 26.80
N GLY A 352 4.03 -14.21 26.69
CA GLY A 352 4.64 -14.93 27.82
C GLY A 352 5.16 -13.99 28.90
N TYR A 353 5.79 -12.87 28.53
CA TYR A 353 6.27 -11.86 29.49
C TYR A 353 5.11 -11.12 30.19
N LEU A 354 3.99 -10.92 29.48
CA LEU A 354 2.78 -10.31 30.03
C LEU A 354 1.93 -11.27 30.86
N GLY A 355 2.20 -12.58 30.80
CA GLY A 355 1.37 -13.61 31.43
C GLY A 355 0.03 -13.81 30.74
N ILE A 356 -0.09 -13.43 29.46
CA ILE A 356 -1.25 -13.73 28.61
C ILE A 356 -1.30 -15.25 28.33
N VAL A 357 -0.13 -15.83 28.10
CA VAL A 357 0.09 -17.27 28.06
C VAL A 357 1.02 -17.68 29.19
N ASP A 358 0.91 -18.93 29.62
CA ASP A 358 1.88 -19.51 30.55
C ASP A 358 3.12 -20.05 29.83
N LYS A 359 4.02 -20.70 30.59
CA LYS A 359 5.27 -21.29 30.07
C LYS A 359 5.07 -22.42 29.06
N ASP A 360 3.88 -23.01 29.02
CA ASP A 360 3.49 -24.09 28.11
C ASP A 360 2.62 -23.51 26.96
N GLU A 361 2.65 -22.18 26.78
CA GLU A 361 1.91 -21.40 25.77
C GLU A 361 0.40 -21.57 25.88
N VAL A 362 -0.10 -21.84 27.10
CA VAL A 362 -1.52 -22.01 27.37
C VAL A 362 -2.13 -20.67 27.79
N LEU A 363 -3.26 -20.31 27.17
CA LEU A 363 -3.99 -19.08 27.48
C LEU A 363 -4.41 -19.03 28.95
N THR A 364 -4.00 -17.97 29.66
CA THR A 364 -4.34 -17.74 31.06
C THR A 364 -5.69 -17.03 31.21
N PRO A 365 -6.30 -17.01 32.42
CA PRO A 365 -7.43 -16.14 32.70
C PRO A 365 -7.13 -14.66 32.43
N LEU A 366 -5.91 -14.20 32.77
CA LEU A 366 -5.45 -12.85 32.45
C LEU A 366 -5.42 -12.58 30.94
N GLY A 367 -4.90 -13.52 30.15
CA GLY A 367 -4.91 -13.41 28.69
C GLY A 367 -6.32 -13.39 28.11
N TRP A 368 -7.19 -14.29 28.59
CA TRP A 368 -8.59 -14.36 28.15
C TRP A 368 -9.38 -13.06 28.41
N TRP A 369 -9.11 -12.40 29.54
CA TRP A 369 -9.69 -11.10 29.86
C TRP A 369 -9.02 -9.93 29.12
N GLY A 370 -7.70 -9.95 29.06
CA GLY A 370 -6.89 -8.82 28.65
C GLY A 370 -6.75 -8.66 27.14
N LEU A 371 -6.66 -9.75 26.37
CA LEU A 371 -6.49 -9.70 24.92
C LEU A 371 -7.60 -8.92 24.20
N PRO A 372 -8.90 -9.25 24.37
CA PRO A 372 -9.94 -8.49 23.68
C PRO A 372 -9.96 -7.01 24.09
N LYS A 373 -9.57 -6.69 25.33
CA LYS A 373 -9.47 -5.30 25.80
C LYS A 373 -8.27 -4.57 25.22
N ALA A 374 -7.15 -5.27 25.02
CA ALA A 374 -5.95 -4.75 24.39
C ALA A 374 -6.25 -4.39 22.92
N LEU A 375 -6.91 -5.27 22.18
CA LEU A 375 -7.34 -5.00 20.80
C LEU A 375 -8.37 -3.87 20.75
N GLU A 376 -9.38 -3.88 21.63
CA GLU A 376 -10.34 -2.77 21.71
C GLU A 376 -9.66 -1.43 21.99
N ARG A 377 -8.57 -1.41 22.77
CA ARG A 377 -7.80 -0.20 23.06
C ARG A 377 -6.91 0.21 21.89
N ALA A 378 -6.25 -0.74 21.23
CA ALA A 378 -5.36 -0.49 20.10
C ALA A 378 -6.13 0.14 18.93
N TRP A 379 -7.32 -0.38 18.65
CA TRP A 379 -8.14 0.01 17.50
C TRP A 379 -9.19 1.08 17.82
N SER A 380 -9.25 1.56 19.06
CA SER A 380 -10.12 2.68 19.38
C SER A 380 -9.41 3.97 19.04
N PRO A 381 -10.06 4.91 18.32
CA PRO A 381 -9.45 6.19 18.03
C PRO A 381 -9.05 6.88 19.33
N ALA A 382 -7.84 7.45 19.36
CA ALA A 382 -7.37 8.23 20.49
C ALA A 382 -8.41 9.32 20.81
N ALA A 383 -8.84 9.39 22.07
CA ALA A 383 -9.76 10.45 22.48
C ALA A 383 -9.04 11.80 22.34
N GLU A 384 -9.53 12.66 21.44
CA GLU A 384 -9.07 14.06 21.25
C GLU A 384 -9.06 14.89 22.55
#